data_AF-A0A5J6FIT8-F1
#
_entry.id   AF-A0A5J6FIT8-F1
#
_cell.length_a   1.000
_cell.length_b   1.000
_cell.length_c   1.000
_cell.angle_alpha   90.00
_cell.angle_beta   90.00
_cell.angle_gamma   90.00
#
_symmetry.space_group_name_H-M   'P 1'
#
loop_
_entity.id
_entity.type
_entity.pdbx_description
1 polymer ?
#
loop_
_entity_poly.entity_id
_entity_poly.type
_entity_poly.pdbx_seq_one_letter_code
_entity_poly.pdbx_strand_id
1 'polypeptide(L)'
;MAVTGTGCTAGDSGGEGEASCAFEVTYQGRTYRDVANVDFTVTGELGTVLQPPCDDVGGQEETEGKGTEENAYAVKGLPPKTAIAVGGSPGDAVFVVSYSGSTLPPEVRKLIDGS
;
A
#
# COMPACT_ATOMS: atom_id res chain seq x y z
N MET A 1 -2.05 -31.46 45.39
CA MET A 1 -3.33 -31.23 44.71
C MET A 1 -3.53 -29.73 44.56
N ALA A 2 -3.55 -29.22 43.33
CA ALA A 2 -4.30 -28.06 42.83
C ALA A 2 -3.71 -27.66 41.46
N VAL A 3 -4.53 -27.79 40.42
CA VAL A 3 -4.30 -27.35 39.04
C VAL A 3 -5.32 -26.22 38.80
N THR A 4 -4.87 -25.06 38.35
CA THR A 4 -5.60 -24.06 37.52
C THR A 4 -4.52 -23.05 37.08
N GLY A 5 -4.17 -22.83 35.81
CA GLY A 5 -5.02 -22.76 34.63
C GLY A 5 -5.20 -21.30 34.20
N THR A 6 -4.13 -20.50 34.10
CA THR A 6 -4.15 -19.22 33.40
C THR A 6 -3.73 -19.45 31.95
N GLY A 7 -4.71 -19.82 31.14
CA GLY A 7 -4.60 -19.73 29.69
C GLY A 7 -4.51 -18.27 29.31
N CYS A 8 -3.30 -17.78 29.00
CA CYS A 8 -3.13 -16.60 28.17
C CYS A 8 -3.39 -17.02 26.72
N THR A 9 -4.66 -17.07 26.34
CA THR A 9 -5.06 -17.01 24.92
C THR A 9 -4.98 -15.54 24.51
N ALA A 10 -3.77 -15.05 24.25
CA ALA A 10 -3.59 -13.92 23.35
C ALA A 10 -3.06 -14.53 22.06
N GLY A 11 -4.00 -14.88 21.17
CA GLY A 11 -3.67 -15.13 19.78
C GLY A 11 -3.20 -13.81 19.19
N ASP A 12 -1.89 -13.66 19.06
CA ASP A 12 -1.29 -12.70 18.15
C ASP A 12 -0.48 -13.52 17.15
N SER A 13 -1.22 -14.10 16.21
CA SER A 13 -0.66 -14.70 15.01
C SER A 13 -0.36 -13.55 14.05
N GLY A 14 0.90 -13.17 13.91
CA GLY A 14 1.28 -12.16 12.93
C GLY A 14 2.66 -11.61 13.17
N GLY A 15 3.68 -12.48 13.13
CA GLY A 15 5.04 -12.01 13.00
C GLY A 15 5.22 -11.39 11.61
N GLU A 16 5.05 -10.08 11.49
CA GLU A 16 5.55 -9.32 10.35
C GLU A 16 6.85 -8.65 10.78
N GLY A 17 7.96 -9.31 10.41
CA GLY A 17 9.30 -8.81 10.61
C GLY A 17 9.61 -7.60 9.73
N GLU A 18 10.62 -6.84 10.17
CA GLU A 18 11.44 -5.93 9.39
C GLU A 18 10.64 -4.84 8.64
N ALA A 19 10.30 -3.76 9.36
CA ALA A 19 9.87 -2.50 8.78
C ALA A 19 11.02 -1.87 7.97
N SER A 20 11.21 -2.35 6.74
CA SER A 20 11.69 -1.53 5.62
C SER A 20 10.43 -1.08 4.90
N CYS A 21 9.99 0.15 5.15
CA CYS A 21 8.69 0.66 4.70
C CYS A 21 8.58 0.68 3.17
N ALA A 22 8.25 -0.45 2.55
CA ALA A 22 7.79 -0.48 1.18
C ALA A 22 6.48 0.32 1.14
N PHE A 23 6.40 1.32 0.25
CA PHE A 23 5.24 2.19 0.12
C PHE A 23 3.98 1.33 -0.11
N GLU A 24 3.16 1.20 0.93
CA GLU A 24 1.96 0.36 0.95
C GLU A 24 0.76 1.23 1.29
N VAL A 25 -0.34 1.09 0.56
CA VAL A 25 -1.55 1.90 0.74
C VAL A 25 -2.79 1.03 0.64
N THR A 26 -3.83 1.36 1.42
CA THR A 26 -5.09 0.61 1.39
C THR A 26 -6.18 1.43 0.69
N TYR A 27 -6.73 0.88 -0.39
CA TYR A 27 -7.86 1.46 -1.13
C TYR A 27 -8.98 0.45 -1.29
N GLN A 28 -10.21 0.81 -0.91
CA GLN A 28 -11.40 -0.07 -1.00
C GLN A 28 -11.19 -1.47 -0.37
N GLY A 29 -10.44 -1.55 0.74
CA GLY A 29 -10.14 -2.81 1.43
C GLY A 29 -9.10 -3.70 0.72
N ARG A 30 -8.33 -3.13 -0.21
CA ARG A 30 -7.23 -3.80 -0.90
C ARG A 30 -5.92 -3.08 -0.59
N THR A 31 -4.90 -3.88 -0.35
CA THR A 31 -3.54 -3.42 -0.16
C THR A 31 -2.85 -3.28 -1.50
N TYR A 32 -2.25 -2.12 -1.77
CA TYR A 32 -1.44 -1.83 -2.93
C TYR A 32 -0.02 -1.53 -2.48
N ARG A 33 0.97 -1.97 -3.25
CA ARG A 33 2.39 -1.77 -2.95
C ARG A 33 3.09 -1.19 -4.15
N ASP A 34 4.09 -0.35 -3.90
CA ASP A 34 5.04 0.04 -4.94
C ASP A 34 5.82 -1.18 -5.43
N VAL A 35 6.03 -1.25 -6.75
CA VAL A 35 6.66 -2.39 -7.43
C VAL A 35 7.79 -1.98 -8.35
N ALA A 36 7.85 -0.72 -8.78
CA ALA A 36 8.88 -0.13 -9.64
C ALA A 36 8.48 1.28 -10.07
N ASN A 37 9.49 2.12 -10.35
CA ASN A 37 9.33 3.32 -11.15
C ASN A 37 9.06 2.95 -12.62
N VAL A 38 7.79 2.81 -12.97
CA VAL A 38 7.34 2.63 -14.36
C VAL A 38 6.78 3.93 -14.90
N ASP A 39 6.89 4.15 -16.20
CA ASP A 39 6.16 5.23 -16.85
C ASP A 39 4.67 4.89 -16.90
N PHE A 40 3.85 5.72 -16.26
CA PHE A 40 2.39 5.58 -16.27
C PHE A 40 1.72 6.92 -16.56
N THR A 41 0.49 6.86 -17.05
CA THR A 41 -0.34 8.04 -17.29
C THR A 41 -1.53 8.02 -16.35
N VAL A 42 -1.68 9.08 -15.56
CA VAL A 42 -2.88 9.30 -14.74
C VAL A 42 -4.04 9.78 -15.62
N THR A 43 -5.21 9.18 -15.48
CA THR A 43 -6.40 9.52 -16.28
C THR A 43 -7.53 10.18 -15.51
N GLY A 44 -7.58 10.02 -14.18
CA GLY A 44 -8.63 10.63 -13.36
C GLY A 44 -8.47 10.28 -11.89
N GLU A 45 -9.01 11.13 -11.02
CA GLU A 45 -9.02 10.91 -9.57
C GLU A 45 -10.08 9.87 -9.19
N LEU A 46 -9.69 8.92 -8.35
CA LEU A 46 -10.55 7.84 -7.84
C LEU A 46 -11.07 8.14 -6.42
N GLY A 47 -10.41 9.05 -5.70
CA GLY A 47 -10.74 9.44 -4.34
C GLY A 47 -9.52 9.40 -3.43
N THR A 48 -9.73 9.36 -2.12
CA THR A 48 -8.66 9.39 -1.12
C THR A 48 -8.30 7.98 -0.64
N VAL A 49 -7.03 7.75 -0.36
CA VAL A 49 -6.48 6.54 0.27
C VAL A 49 -5.81 6.88 1.58
N LEU A 50 -5.78 5.89 2.48
CA LEU A 50 -5.04 5.99 3.72
C LEU A 50 -3.70 5.29 3.54
N GLN A 51 -2.63 6.07 3.59
CA GLN A 51 -1.28 5.57 3.66
C GLN A 51 -0.90 5.42 5.15
N PRO A 52 -0.60 4.20 5.64
CA PRO A 52 -0.10 4.01 7.00
C PRO A 52 1.20 4.81 7.21
N PRO A 53 1.46 5.28 8.43
CA PRO A 53 2.66 6.04 8.72
C PRO A 53 3.91 5.18 8.40
N CYS A 54 4.75 5.68 7.51
CA CYS A 54 6.11 5.17 7.30
C CYS A 54 7.04 6.04 8.14
N ASP A 55 7.82 5.42 9.03
CA ASP A 55 8.64 6.11 10.05
C ASP A 55 9.81 6.95 9.46
N ASP A 56 9.94 7.06 8.13
CA ASP A 56 11.10 7.65 7.44
C ASP A 56 10.87 9.07 6.85
N VAL A 57 9.67 9.65 6.92
CA VAL A 57 9.43 11.04 6.47
C VAL A 57 9.48 12.02 7.65
N GLY A 58 10.68 12.54 7.90
CA GLY A 58 10.91 13.64 8.83
C GLY A 58 10.18 14.92 8.38
N GLY A 59 9.10 15.25 9.08
CA GLY A 59 8.27 16.45 8.89
C GLY A 59 6.91 16.06 8.32
N GLN A 60 5.77 16.35 8.95
CA GLN A 60 5.37 17.58 9.65
C GLN A 60 4.18 17.21 10.56
N GLU A 61 4.15 17.79 11.77
CA GLU A 61 3.06 17.75 12.75
C GLU A 61 2.42 16.40 13.10
N GLU A 62 2.98 15.84 14.17
CA GLU A 62 2.35 15.06 15.25
C GLU A 62 0.82 15.00 15.23
N THR A 63 0.26 14.09 14.42
CA THR A 63 -1.03 13.46 14.73
C THR A 63 -0.77 11.98 14.98
N GLU A 64 -0.74 11.65 16.26
CA GLU A 64 -0.62 10.31 16.82
C GLU A 64 -1.33 9.25 15.95
N GLY A 65 -0.56 8.40 15.27
CA GLY A 65 -1.01 7.10 14.75
C GLY A 65 -2.09 7.09 13.66
N LYS A 66 -2.38 8.22 12.99
CA LYS A 66 -3.31 8.24 11.85
C LYS A 66 -2.52 8.33 10.56
N GLY A 67 -2.72 7.38 9.65
CA GLY A 67 -2.09 7.40 8.34
C GLY A 67 -2.35 8.70 7.56
N THR A 68 -1.47 9.00 6.62
CA THR A 68 -1.60 10.15 5.71
C THR A 68 -2.74 9.90 4.72
N GLU A 69 -3.66 10.84 4.59
CA GLU A 69 -4.66 10.83 3.53
C GLU A 69 -4.02 11.34 2.23
N GLU A 70 -3.91 10.46 1.24
CA GLU A 70 -3.33 10.75 -0.08
C GLU A 70 -4.41 10.61 -1.16
N ASN A 71 -4.22 11.24 -2.32
CA ASN A 71 -5.16 11.05 -3.43
C ASN A 71 -4.78 9.83 -4.25
N ALA A 72 -5.77 9.02 -4.61
CA ALA A 72 -5.66 7.92 -5.54
C ALA A 72 -6.18 8.33 -6.92
N TYR A 73 -5.48 7.88 -7.94
CA TYR A 73 -5.81 8.14 -9.33
C TYR A 73 -5.80 6.85 -10.16
N ALA A 74 -6.62 6.86 -11.20
CA ALA A 74 -6.70 5.81 -12.21
C ALA A 74 -5.51 5.90 -13.16
N VAL A 75 -4.96 4.75 -13.49
CA VAL A 75 -3.87 4.61 -14.46
C VAL A 75 -4.43 4.20 -15.82
N LYS A 76 -3.96 4.85 -16.89
CA LYS A 76 -4.40 4.55 -18.25
C LYS A 76 -4.12 3.10 -18.62
N GLY A 77 -5.15 2.39 -19.06
CA GLY A 77 -5.02 1.02 -19.55
C GLY A 77 -4.97 -0.05 -18.44
N LEU A 78 -5.06 0.34 -17.16
CA LEU A 78 -5.09 -0.56 -16.03
C LEU A 78 -6.37 -0.37 -15.21
N PRO A 79 -7.05 -1.45 -14.79
CA PRO A 79 -8.18 -1.32 -13.91
C PRO A 79 -7.72 -0.92 -12.49
N PRO A 80 -8.45 -0.06 -11.77
CA PRO A 80 -8.12 0.33 -10.40
C PRO A 80 -7.96 -0.84 -9.42
N LYS A 81 -8.56 -1.99 -9.72
CA LYS A 81 -8.42 -3.21 -8.91
C LYS A 81 -7.05 -3.88 -9.05
N THR A 82 -6.33 -3.60 -10.13
CA THR A 82 -4.98 -4.11 -10.39
C THR A 82 -3.94 -3.09 -9.95
N ALA A 83 -4.11 -1.83 -10.37
CA ALA A 83 -3.15 -0.78 -10.09
C ALA A 83 -3.81 0.59 -10.01
N ILE A 84 -3.24 1.45 -9.18
CA ILE A 84 -3.62 2.85 -9.01
C ILE A 84 -2.35 3.69 -8.87
N ALA A 85 -2.48 5.00 -9.05
CA ALA A 85 -1.42 5.93 -8.69
C ALA A 85 -1.80 6.65 -7.41
N VAL A 86 -0.88 6.83 -6.46
CA VAL A 86 -1.16 7.48 -5.17
C VAL A 86 -0.19 8.61 -4.91
N GLY A 87 -0.71 9.79 -4.59
CA GLY A 87 0.08 10.94 -4.17
C GLY A 87 -0.75 12.22 -4.07
N GLY A 88 -0.18 13.27 -3.51
CA GLY A 88 -0.87 14.57 -3.36
C GLY A 88 -1.26 15.22 -4.70
N SER A 89 -0.56 14.89 -5.79
CA SER A 89 -0.82 15.43 -7.14
C SER A 89 -0.51 14.39 -8.22
N PRO A 90 -1.12 14.49 -9.43
CA PRO A 90 -0.87 13.54 -10.52
C PRO A 90 0.60 13.45 -10.99
N GLY A 91 1.40 14.51 -10.77
CA GLY A 91 2.81 14.55 -11.14
C GLY A 91 3.76 13.92 -10.12
N ASP A 92 3.32 13.82 -8.85
CA ASP A 92 4.10 13.26 -7.74
C ASP A 92 3.52 11.91 -7.29
N ALA A 93 2.56 11.37 -8.04
CA ALA A 93 1.91 10.11 -7.71
C ALA A 93 2.89 8.94 -7.91
N VAL A 94 2.78 7.94 -7.05
CA VAL A 94 3.55 6.70 -7.10
C VAL A 94 2.67 5.60 -7.68
N PHE A 95 3.22 4.80 -8.59
CA PHE A 95 2.50 3.65 -9.15
C PHE A 95 2.47 2.49 -8.15
N VAL A 96 1.28 2.10 -7.73
CA VAL A 96 1.11 1.01 -6.77
C VAL A 96 0.18 -0.07 -7.32
N VAL A 97 0.46 -1.31 -6.94
CA VAL A 97 -0.18 -2.51 -7.48
C VAL A 97 -0.76 -3.35 -6.37
N SER A 98 -1.99 -3.80 -6.55
CA SER A 98 -2.63 -4.78 -5.68
C SER A 98 -2.27 -6.18 -6.16
N TYR A 99 -1.39 -6.86 -5.44
CA TYR A 99 -1.04 -8.26 -5.69
C TYR A 99 -1.14 -9.07 -4.40
N SER A 100 -1.54 -10.34 -4.52
CA SER A 100 -1.65 -11.25 -3.38
C SER A 100 -0.45 -12.20 -3.36
N GLY A 101 0.30 -12.22 -2.25
CA GLY A 101 1.51 -13.03 -2.11
C GLY A 101 2.73 -12.35 -2.73
N SER A 102 3.58 -13.10 -3.42
CA SER A 102 4.83 -12.60 -4.03
C SER A 102 4.75 -12.49 -5.56
N THR A 103 3.57 -12.72 -6.15
CA THR A 103 3.40 -12.82 -7.60
C THR A 103 2.64 -11.62 -8.15
N LEU A 104 3.30 -10.81 -8.97
CA LEU A 104 2.67 -9.69 -9.67
C LEU A 104 1.69 -10.17 -10.76
N PRO A 105 0.55 -9.49 -10.94
CA PRO A 105 -0.34 -9.71 -12.06
C PRO A 105 0.40 -9.65 -13.40
N PRO A 106 0.07 -10.51 -14.38
CA PRO A 106 0.78 -10.55 -15.67
C PRO A 106 0.67 -9.24 -16.45
N GLU A 107 -0.39 -8.46 -16.23
CA GLU A 107 -0.58 -7.13 -16.82
C GLU A 107 0.48 -6.13 -16.34
N VAL A 108 0.83 -6.19 -15.06
CA VAL A 108 1.85 -5.33 -14.42
C VAL A 108 3.24 -5.77 -14.84
N ARG A 109 3.50 -7.08 -14.87
CA ARG A 109 4.81 -7.59 -15.34
C ARG A 109 5.11 -7.14 -16.76
N LYS A 110 4.12 -7.16 -17.67
CA LYS A 110 4.28 -6.67 -19.05
C LYS A 110 4.65 -5.18 -19.13
N LEU A 111 4.18 -4.36 -18.20
CA LEU A 111 4.53 -2.94 -18.14
C LEU A 111 5.97 -2.75 -17.66
N ILE A 112 6.39 -3.51 -16.64
CA ILE A 112 7.75 -3.47 -16.10
C ILE A 112 8.78 -4.02 -17.11
N ASP A 113 8.53 -5.20 -17.68
CA ASP A 113 9.42 -5.84 -18.65
C ASP A 113 9.46 -5.12 -20.02
N GLY A 114 8.52 -4.20 -20.26
CA GLY A 114 8.38 -3.47 -21.52
C GLY A 114 8.99 -2.06 -21.51
N SER A 115 9.60 -1.63 -20.40
CA SER A 115 10.28 -0.33 -20.25
C SER A 115 11.79 -0.43 -20.45
#